data_AF-I2GCQ2-F1
#
_entry.id   AF-I2GCQ2-F1
#
_cell.length_a   1.000
_cell.length_b   1.000
_cell.length_c   1.000
_cell.angle_alpha   90.00
_cell.angle_beta   90.00
_cell.angle_gamma   90.00
#
_symmetry.space_group_name_H-M   'P 1'
#
loop_
_entity.id
_entity.type
_entity.pdbx_description
1 polymer ?
#
loop_
_entity_poly.entity_id
_entity_poly.type
_entity_poly.pdbx_seq_one_letter_code
_entity_poly.pdbx_strand_id
1 'polypeptide(L)' 'MVESRGKASLPDDPAPFQVEHSEYVHRLPWFTVRKDAVRMAKGGYIPDYFILEYPD' A
#
# COMPACT_ATOMS: atom_id res chain seq x y z
N MET A 1 -23.55 13.61 9.35
CA MET A 1 -23.30 13.64 7.89
C MET A 1 -21.91 14.23 7.71
N VAL A 2 -20.87 13.39 7.77
CA VAL A 2 -19.49 13.86 7.68
C VAL A 2 -19.09 13.76 6.21
N GLU A 3 -19.00 14.90 5.55
CA GLU A 3 -18.49 14.99 4.18
C GLU A 3 -17.08 14.39 4.14
N SER A 4 -16.92 13.28 3.41
CA SER A 4 -15.60 12.83 2.97
C SER A 4 -15.00 13.93 2.11
N ARG A 5 -14.10 14.74 2.67
CA ARG A 5 -13.26 15.62 1.88
C ARG A 5 -12.47 14.74 0.92
N GLY A 6 -12.82 14.81 -0.36
CA GLY A 6 -12.05 14.17 -1.42
C GLY A 6 -10.59 14.59 -1.26
N LYS A 7 -9.69 13.60 -1.19
CA LYS A 7 -8.25 13.82 -1.05
C LYS A 7 -7.79 14.66 -2.25
N ALA A 8 -7.45 15.92 -2.03
CA ALA A 8 -6.97 16.79 -3.09
C ALA A 8 -5.64 16.24 -3.62
N SER A 9 -5.59 15.90 -4.90
CA SER A 9 -4.37 15.48 -5.60
C SER A 9 -3.61 16.72 -6.07
N LEU A 10 -2.36 16.86 -5.66
CA LEU A 10 -1.43 17.87 -6.16
C LEU A 10 -0.93 17.51 -7.57
N PRO A 11 -0.49 18.49 -8.38
CA PRO A 11 -0.02 18.22 -9.76
C PRO A 11 1.11 17.19 -9.87
N ASP A 12 1.95 17.10 -8.82
CA ASP A 12 3.09 16.18 -8.76
C ASP A 12 2.86 14.99 -7.82
N ASP A 13 1.63 14.77 -7.36
CA ASP A 13 1.34 13.60 -6.53
C ASP A 13 1.58 12.31 -7.34
N PRO A 14 2.30 11.34 -6.78
CA PRO A 14 2.44 10.05 -7.44
C PRO A 14 1.07 9.44 -7.64
N ALA A 15 0.79 9.02 -8.88
CA ALA A 15 -0.47 8.35 -9.20
C ALA A 15 -0.65 7.12 -8.29
N PRO A 16 -1.88 6.84 -7.84
CA PRO A 16 -2.13 5.75 -6.90
C PRO A 16 -1.78 4.40 -7.54
N PHE A 17 -1.17 3.53 -6.75
CA PHE A 17 -0.96 2.13 -7.12
C PHE A 17 -2.14 1.28 -6.64
N GLN A 18 -2.34 0.13 -7.28
CA GLN A 18 -3.33 -0.88 -6.91
C GLN A 18 -2.63 -2.08 -6.28
N VAL A 19 -3.13 -2.54 -5.13
CA VAL A 19 -2.71 -3.81 -4.52
C VAL A 19 -3.56 -4.93 -5.12
N GLU A 20 -2.92 -5.92 -5.74
CA GLU A 20 -3.58 -7.07 -6.37
C GLU A 20 -3.64 -8.28 -5.44
N HIS A 21 -2.60 -8.48 -4.63
CA HIS A 21 -2.51 -9.56 -3.65
C HIS A 21 -1.72 -9.10 -2.42
N SER A 22 -2.07 -9.66 -1.26
CA SER A 22 -1.38 -9.41 0.01
C SER A 22 -1.23 -10.71 0.77
N GLU A 23 -0.02 -10.98 1.27
CA GLU A 23 0.26 -12.09 2.16
C GLU A 23 1.11 -11.65 3.35
N TYR A 24 0.88 -12.25 4.51
CA TYR A 24 1.73 -12.02 5.67
C TYR A 24 2.82 -13.08 5.73
N VAL A 25 4.08 -12.62 5.67
CA VAL A 25 5.26 -13.49 5.71
C VAL A 25 5.61 -13.84 7.15
N HIS A 26 5.47 -12.87 8.06
CA HIS A 26 5.65 -13.06 9.50
C HIS A 26 4.67 -12.19 10.31
N ARG A 27 4.27 -12.67 11.49
CA ARG A 27 3.41 -11.95 12.43
C ARG A 27 3.89 -12.16 13.86
N LEU A 28 4.67 -11.22 14.35
CA LEU A 28 5.11 -11.14 15.75
C LEU A 28 5.01 -9.68 16.22
N PRO A 29 4.87 -9.42 17.54
CA PRO A 29 4.98 -8.06 18.06
C PRO A 29 6.27 -7.41 17.57
N TRP A 30 6.17 -6.19 17.03
CA TRP A 30 7.30 -5.42 16.48
C TRP A 30 8.01 -6.04 15.27
N PHE A 31 7.50 -7.14 14.73
CA PHE A 31 8.04 -7.81 13.54
C PHE A 31 6.91 -8.44 12.73
N THR A 32 6.01 -7.58 12.26
CA THR A 32 4.96 -7.96 11.31
C THR A 32 5.40 -7.52 9.92
N VAL A 33 5.56 -8.50 9.02
CA VAL A 33 5.96 -8.27 7.64
C VAL A 33 4.86 -8.74 6.71
N ARG A 34 4.36 -7.83 5.88
CA ARG A 34 3.40 -8.10 4.80
C ARG A 34 4.08 -7.92 3.46
N LYS A 35 3.73 -8.76 2.49
CA LYS A 35 4.18 -8.66 1.10
C LYS A 35 2.97 -8.41 0.22
N ASP A 36 3.03 -7.35 -0.56
CA ASP A 36 1.99 -6.97 -1.51
C ASP A 36 2.48 -7.12 -2.96
N ALA A 37 1.65 -7.68 -3.82
CA ALA A 37 1.80 -7.56 -5.27
C ALA A 37 1.09 -6.28 -5.73
N VAL A 38 1.84 -5.37 -6.35
CA VAL A 38 1.39 -4.01 -6.64
C VAL A 38 1.47 -3.71 -8.14
N ARG A 39 0.41 -3.10 -8.67
CA ARG A 39 0.33 -2.55 -10.02
C ARG A 39 0.36 -1.03 -9.96
N MET A 40 1.37 -0.43 -10.55
CA MET A 40 1.51 1.03 -10.69
C MET A 40 0.53 1.55 -11.75
N ALA A 41 0.00 2.77 -11.58
CA ALA A 41 -0.94 3.38 -12.53
C ALA A 41 -0.40 3.43 -13.98
N LYS A 42 0.92 3.56 -14.15
CA LYS A 42 1.59 3.60 -15.47
C LYS A 42 2.00 2.22 -15.99
N GLY A 43 1.48 1.13 -15.41
CA GLY A 43 1.63 -0.24 -15.90
C GLY A 43 2.77 -1.07 -15.29
N GLY A 44 3.65 -0.47 -14.48
CA GLY A 44 4.67 -1.21 -13.75
C GLY A 44 4.05 -2.24 -12.79
N TYR A 45 4.66 -3.42 -12.67
CA TYR A 45 4.22 -4.47 -11.75
C TYR A 45 5.35 -4.85 -10.81
N ILE A 46 5.07 -4.86 -9.51
CA ILE A 46 6.01 -5.24 -8.45
C ILE A 46 5.39 -6.43 -7.71
N PRO A 47 5.85 -7.66 -7.93
CA PRO A 47 5.27 -8.84 -7.30
C PRO A 47 5.57 -8.93 -5.80
N ASP A 48 6.69 -8.36 -5.34
CA ASP A 48 7.20 -8.51 -3.98
C ASP A 48 7.49 -7.15 -3.32
N TYR A 49 6.45 -6.40 -2.93
CA TYR A 49 6.58 -5.15 -2.18
C TYR A 49 6.42 -5.41 -0.67
N PHE A 50 7.51 -5.32 0.09
CA PHE A 50 7.50 -5.63 1.53
C PHE A 50 7.16 -4.40 2.38
N ILE A 51 6.26 -4.61 3.35
CA ILE A 51 5.78 -3.63 4.30
C ILE A 51 6.09 -4.13 5.70
N LEU A 52 6.79 -3.31 6.48
CA LEU A 52 6.99 -3.53 7.90
C LEU A 52 5.90 -2.77 8.66
N GLU A 53 5.02 -3.51 9.34
CA GLU A 53 3.93 -2.96 10.13
C GLU A 53 4.37 -2.83 11.60
N TYR A 54 4.11 -1.66 12.17
CA TYR A 54 4.35 -1.39 13.59
C TYR A 54 3.02 -1.46 14.34
N PRO A 55 3.02 -1.93 15.60
CA PRO A 55 1.84 -1.86 16.44
C PRO A 55 1.44 -0.40 16.69
N ASP A 56 0.13 -0.19 16.88
CA ASP A 56 -0.46 1.11 17.24
C ASP A 56 0.04 1.65 18.60
#